data_AF-A0A6L9YX18-F1
#
_entry.id   AF-A0A6L9YX18-F1
#
_cell.length_a   1.000
_cell.length_b   1.000
_cell.length_c   1.000
_cell.angle_alpha   90.00
_cell.angle_beta   90.00
_cell.angle_gamma   90.00
#
_symmetry.space_group_name_H-M   'P 1'
#
loop_
_entity.id
_entity.type
_entity.pdbx_description
1 polymer ?
#
loop_
_entity_poly.entity_id
_entity_poly.type
_entity_poly.pdbx_seq_one_letter_code
_entity_poly.pdbx_strand_id
1 'polypeptide(L)'
;DAYDLIVEALHNKAPQFQKSRAAAAIALGNLGDERAIPLLKDNLNTKIFDLKYASLIALEQFGDTSAQDLAANDSDWLIRSKAVTKAVTSH
;
A
#
# COMPACT_ATOMS: atom_id res chain seq x y z
N ASP A 1 17.89 -0.92 10.41
CA ASP A 1 18.49 -0.66 9.06
C ASP A 1 17.58 0.33 8.31
N ALA A 2 17.75 0.54 6.99
CA ALA A 2 16.85 1.44 6.24
C ALA A 2 15.40 0.92 6.22
N TYR A 3 15.21 -0.39 6.25
CA TYR A 3 13.89 -1.03 6.30
C TYR A 3 13.16 -0.70 7.61
N ASP A 4 13.81 -0.92 8.75
CA ASP A 4 13.20 -0.69 10.08
C ASP A 4 12.74 0.77 10.27
N LEU A 5 13.54 1.73 9.79
CA LEU A 5 13.22 3.16 9.86
C LEU A 5 11.97 3.50 9.03
N ILE A 6 11.81 2.88 7.85
CA ILE A 6 10.64 3.11 7.01
C ILE A 6 9.40 2.43 7.63
N VAL A 7 9.55 1.25 8.24
CA VAL A 7 8.46 0.58 8.97
C VAL A 7 8.00 1.39 10.18
N GLU A 8 8.93 2.01 10.91
CA GLU A 8 8.59 2.93 12.00
C GLU A 8 7.76 4.12 11.50
N ALA A 9 8.19 4.73 10.39
CA ALA A 9 7.46 5.82 9.75
C ALA A 9 6.07 5.38 9.24
N LEU A 10 5.93 4.15 8.75
CA LEU A 10 4.66 3.56 8.31
C LEU A 10 3.64 3.47 9.46
N HIS A 11 4.12 3.13 10.66
CA HIS A 11 3.29 2.95 11.85
C HIS A 11 3.09 4.23 12.68
N ASN A 12 3.73 5.34 12.32
CA ASN A 12 3.60 6.60 13.05
C ASN A 12 2.20 7.22 12.88
N LYS A 13 1.33 6.98 13.87
CA LYS A 13 -0.07 7.42 13.87
C LYS A 13 -0.29 8.87 14.30
N ALA A 14 0.77 9.63 14.62
CA ALA A 14 0.57 10.99 15.07
C ALA A 14 -0.08 11.82 13.93
N PRO A 15 -1.12 12.64 14.21
CA PRO A 15 -1.90 13.32 13.18
C PRO A 15 -1.07 14.12 12.18
N GLN A 16 0.03 14.73 12.66
CA GLN A 16 0.97 15.51 11.86
C GLN A 16 1.78 14.67 10.84
N PHE A 17 1.87 13.35 11.03
CA PHE A 17 2.65 12.43 10.20
C PHE A 17 1.77 11.51 9.32
N GLN A 18 0.46 11.74 9.23
CA GLN A 18 -0.41 10.92 8.38
C GLN A 18 0.07 10.85 6.92
N LYS A 19 0.55 11.98 6.38
CA LYS A 19 1.13 12.06 5.03
C LYS A 19 2.44 11.27 4.92
N SER A 20 3.22 11.21 5.99
CA SER A 20 4.49 10.49 6.04
C SER A 20 4.31 8.97 5.92
N ARG A 21 3.17 8.43 6.39
CA ARG A 21 2.89 7.00 6.25
C ARG A 21 2.68 6.56 4.80
N ALA A 22 2.01 7.38 3.99
CA ALA A 22 1.84 7.09 2.56
C ALA A 22 3.21 7.11 1.84
N ALA A 23 4.06 8.08 2.16
CA ALA A 23 5.44 8.12 1.66
C ALA A 23 6.26 6.90 2.09
N ALA A 24 6.08 6.45 3.34
CA ALA A 24 6.72 5.24 3.85
C ALA A 24 6.28 3.98 3.08
N ALA A 25 4.98 3.84 2.77
CA ALA A 25 4.49 2.71 1.97
C ALA A 25 5.13 2.68 0.57
N ILE A 26 5.23 3.82 -0.11
CA ILE A 26 5.94 3.92 -1.40
C ILE A 26 7.42 3.59 -1.25
N ALA A 27 8.07 4.09 -0.19
CA ALA A 27 9.48 3.83 0.06
C ALA A 27 9.74 2.33 0.30
N LEU A 28 8.84 1.61 0.97
CA LEU A 28 8.93 0.15 1.13
C LEU A 28 8.83 -0.59 -0.21
N GLY A 29 7.92 -0.17 -1.10
CA GLY A 29 7.85 -0.71 -2.47
C GLY A 29 9.16 -0.51 -3.23
N ASN A 30 9.67 0.73 -3.22
CA ASN A 30 10.90 1.08 -3.92
C ASN A 30 12.14 0.40 -3.33
N LEU A 31 12.13 0.09 -2.04
CA LEU A 31 13.19 -0.66 -1.36
C LEU A 31 13.26 -2.10 -1.89
N GLY A 32 12.14 -2.66 -2.38
CA GLY A 32 12.09 -4.00 -2.94
C GLY A 32 12.26 -5.12 -1.91
N ASP A 33 12.10 -4.82 -0.63
CA ASP A 33 12.18 -5.82 0.44
C ASP A 33 10.81 -6.49 0.64
N GLU A 34 10.72 -7.77 0.28
CA GLU A 34 9.48 -8.55 0.34
C GLU A 34 8.88 -8.65 1.76
N ARG A 35 9.68 -8.40 2.81
CA ARG A 35 9.17 -8.30 4.19
C ARG A 35 8.10 -7.20 4.32
N ALA A 36 8.06 -6.23 3.41
CA ALA A 36 7.05 -5.18 3.39
C ALA A 36 5.66 -5.65 2.94
N ILE A 37 5.57 -6.70 2.13
CA ILE A 37 4.32 -7.18 1.54
C ILE A 37 3.19 -7.38 2.57
N PRO A 38 3.38 -8.12 3.69
CA PRO A 38 2.33 -8.27 4.70
C PRO A 38 1.92 -6.92 5.33
N LEU A 39 2.87 -6.03 5.60
CA LEU A 39 2.58 -4.71 6.18
C LEU A 39 1.74 -3.83 5.23
N LEU A 40 2.04 -3.89 3.93
CA LEU A 40 1.31 -3.15 2.91
C LEU A 40 -0.10 -3.69 2.72
N LYS A 41 -0.32 -5.02 2.85
CA LYS A 41 -1.65 -5.62 2.84
C LYS A 41 -2.48 -5.17 4.03
N ASP A 42 -1.90 -5.17 5.23
CA ASP A 42 -2.58 -4.72 6.44
C ASP A 42 -3.05 -3.26 6.33
N ASN A 43 -2.26 -2.41 5.68
CA ASN A 43 -2.60 -1.01 5.44
C ASN A 43 -3.85 -0.82 4.57
N LEU A 44 -4.24 -1.79 3.75
CA LEU A 44 -5.46 -1.69 2.95
C LEU A 44 -6.75 -1.68 3.79
N ASN A 45 -6.67 -2.08 5.07
CA ASN A 45 -7.79 -1.99 6.00
C ASN A 45 -7.93 -0.61 6.67
N THR A 46 -7.02 0.33 6.40
CA THR A 46 -7.06 1.67 7.00
C THR A 46 -8.17 2.53 6.38
N LYS A 47 -8.68 3.51 7.14
CA LYS A 47 -9.62 4.52 6.62
C LYS A 47 -8.93 5.64 5.84
N ILE A 48 -7.60 5.66 5.84
CA ILE A 48 -6.80 6.74 5.26
C ILE A 48 -6.50 6.39 3.81
N PHE A 49 -7.22 7.06 2.92
CA PHE A 49 -7.16 6.88 1.47
C PHE A 49 -5.72 6.87 0.92
N ASP A 50 -4.92 7.90 1.24
CA ASP A 50 -3.55 8.04 0.73
C ASP A 50 -2.68 6.82 1.09
N LEU A 51 -2.86 6.26 2.29
CA LEU A 51 -2.11 5.11 2.74
C LEU A 51 -2.55 3.83 2.01
N LYS A 52 -3.86 3.65 1.76
CA LYS A 52 -4.35 2.52 0.95
C LYS A 52 -3.81 2.57 -0.47
N TYR A 53 -3.93 3.74 -1.10
CA TYR A 53 -3.49 3.94 -2.47
C TYR A 53 -1.98 3.73 -2.63
N ALA A 54 -1.18 4.30 -1.72
CA ALA A 54 0.26 4.08 -1.70
C ALA A 54 0.63 2.61 -1.48
N SER A 55 -0.09 1.90 -0.60
CA SER A 55 0.16 0.48 -0.35
C SER A 55 -0.15 -0.39 -1.58
N LEU A 56 -1.20 -0.06 -2.34
CA LEU A 56 -1.50 -0.72 -3.61
C LEU A 56 -0.42 -0.50 -4.66
N ILE A 57 0.12 0.72 -4.76
CA ILE A 57 1.24 1.00 -5.68
C ILE A 57 2.46 0.16 -5.29
N ALA A 58 2.79 0.10 -3.99
CA ALA A 58 3.93 -0.67 -3.53
C ALA A 58 3.74 -2.18 -3.77
N LEU A 59 2.57 -2.74 -3.48
CA LEU A 59 2.23 -4.13 -3.79
C LEU A 59 2.31 -4.44 -5.28
N GLU A 60 1.91 -3.50 -6.14
CA GLU A 60 2.04 -3.60 -7.59
C GLU A 60 3.51 -3.70 -8.04
N GLN A 61 4.43 -2.98 -7.38
CA GLN A 61 5.86 -3.06 -7.68
C GLN A 61 6.45 -4.44 -7.31
N PHE A 62 5.92 -5.07 -6.26
CA PHE A 62 6.25 -6.46 -5.91
C PHE A 62 5.60 -7.49 -6.84
N GLY A 63 4.67 -7.07 -7.71
CA GLY A 63 3.85 -8.00 -8.48
C GLY A 63 2.86 -8.81 -7.62
N ASP A 64 2.62 -8.40 -6.38
CA ASP A 64 1.68 -9.08 -5.48
C ASP A 64 0.25 -8.69 -5.85
N THR A 65 -0.48 -9.64 -6.44
CA THR A 65 -1.90 -9.48 -6.81
C THR A 65 -2.86 -9.99 -5.77
N SER A 66 -2.39 -10.62 -4.69
CA SER A 66 -3.25 -11.26 -3.69
C SER A 66 -4.07 -10.27 -2.87
N ALA A 67 -3.70 -8.98 -2.92
CA ALA A 67 -4.46 -7.90 -2.28
C ALA A 67 -5.53 -7.27 -3.20
N GLN A 68 -5.64 -7.72 -4.46
CA GLN A 68 -6.60 -7.17 -5.43
C GLN A 68 -8.04 -7.41 -4.98
N ASP A 69 -8.36 -8.59 -4.47
CA ASP A 69 -9.72 -8.91 -3.99
C ASP A 69 -10.14 -8.00 -2.84
N LEU A 70 -9.20 -7.72 -1.93
CA LEU A 70 -9.47 -6.85 -0.79
C LEU A 70 -9.70 -5.40 -1.24
N ALA A 71 -8.90 -4.90 -2.18
CA ALA A 71 -9.07 -3.56 -2.72
C ALA A 71 -10.27 -3.42 -3.67
N ALA A 72 -10.66 -4.48 -4.38
CA ALA A 72 -11.84 -4.51 -5.24
C ALA A 72 -13.15 -4.38 -4.45
N ASN A 73 -13.15 -4.78 -3.18
CA ASN A 73 -14.27 -4.64 -2.25
C ASN A 73 -14.24 -3.35 -1.42
N ASP A 74 -13.29 -2.44 -1.67
CA ASP A 74 -13.19 -1.20 -0.90
C ASP A 74 -14.40 -0.29 -1.14
N SER A 75 -14.82 0.46 -0.12
CA SER A 75 -15.84 1.49 -0.23
C SER A 75 -15.47 2.63 -1.19
N ASP A 76 -14.18 2.94 -1.33
CA ASP A 76 -13.68 4.02 -2.17
C ASP A 76 -13.53 3.57 -3.63
N TRP A 77 -14.15 4.32 -4.53
CA TRP A 77 -14.17 3.98 -5.95
C TRP A 77 -12.78 3.97 -6.60
N LEU A 78 -11.85 4.84 -6.17
CA LEU A 78 -10.52 4.90 -6.75
C LEU A 78 -9.67 3.73 -6.29
N ILE A 79 -9.85 3.28 -5.04
CA ILE A 79 -9.21 2.07 -4.52
C ILE A 79 -9.69 0.85 -5.30
N ARG A 80 -11.00 0.72 -5.53
CA ARG A 80 -11.55 -0.35 -6.39
C ARG A 80 -11.01 -0.28 -7.81
N SER A 81 -11.02 0.91 -8.43
CA SER A 81 -10.52 1.10 -9.79
C SER A 81 -9.06 0.67 -9.90
N LYS A 82 -8.21 1.06 -8.95
CA LYS A 82 -6.78 0.70 -8.94
C LYS A 82 -6.56 -0.81 -8.90
N ALA A 83 -7.40 -1.54 -8.15
CA ALA A 83 -7.36 -3.01 -8.11
C ALA A 83 -7.77 -3.65 -9.44
N VAL A 84 -8.81 -3.12 -10.09
CA VAL A 84 -9.40 -3.68 -11.32
C VAL A 84 -8.59 -3.36 -12.58
N THR A 85 -8.01 -2.15 -12.69
CA THR A 85 -7.37 -1.68 -13.95
C THR A 85 -6.24 -2.59 -14.43
N LYS A 86 -5.55 -3.34 -13.53
CA LYS A 86 -4.49 -4.29 -13.92
C LYS A 86 -4.94 -5.73 -14.16
N ALA A 87 -6.03 -6.18 -13.53
CA ALA A 87 -6.59 -7.49 -13.82
C ALA A 87 -7.03 -7.60 -15.30
N VAL A 88 -7.47 -6.49 -15.89
CA VAL A 88 -7.99 -6.44 -17.27
C VAL A 88 -6.90 -6.19 -18.33
N THR A 89 -5.71 -5.69 -17.94
CA THR A 89 -4.63 -5.33 -18.89
C THR A 89 -3.51 -6.37 -19.01
N SER A 90 -3.68 -7.58 -18.46
CA SER A 90 -2.79 -8.70 -18.74
C SER A 90 -3.25 -9.44 -20.00
N HIS A 91 -2.95 -8.88 -21.19
CA HIS A 91 -3.07 -9.54 -22.50
C HIS A 91 -1.76 -9.36 -23.27
#